data_AF-A0A2N2W1R0-F1
#
_entry.id   AF-A0A2N2W1R0-F1
#
_cell.length_a   1.000
_cell.length_b   1.000
_cell.length_c   1.000
_cell.angle_alpha   90.00
_cell.angle_beta   90.00
_cell.angle_gamma   90.00
#
_symmetry.space_group_name_H-M   'P 1'
#
loop_
_entity.id
_entity.type
_entity.pdbx_description
1 polymer ?
#
loop_
_entity_poly.entity_id
_entity_poly.type
_entity_poly.pdbx_seq_one_letter_code
_entity_poly.pdbx_strand_id
1 'polypeptide(L)'
;MGTKKSAVFISLFFFLSFYASVSGQEIVINAETNANIEAQRQLTQAHTQAHNEAHNQAMDNHFRAMDAANEAHYRAQMHFNEQMQKRRFRAQAQVQKAGSGNPLNYKKEYPGNHSNIRYTGRVVKNEDGSASFDWSGSYMEIQFTGSFLAIKVSDTRKNYYNLFLNGVEQGVITTFGKDSVIVLASGLKGKSNVIRLQKRSEGEQGKSTIHSLYLSKFGKILQYSPARTRHIEFIGNSLTVGFGTEGKSKDEKFLASTENCNLAFGAIISRYFNADYTLIAHSGWGAARNYGDTLRVSRISMKDKMMQTFDMEPGQIWNFTSYKPDIVVINLGSNDFSTKPHPLKEEFLGAYAIIIDRLRDKYGEVPILCVAPNRGPAFEYLQEFVRARADKKLFFTAYLQGVYNSDSDLGSVGHPNYSGQQKLAMTLIPYISTATGWALTGKPVR
;
A
#
# COMPACT_ATOMS: atom_id res chain seq x y z
N MET A 1 -111.23 -31.36 -0.97
CA MET A 1 -109.86 -30.84 -1.26
C MET A 1 -109.68 -29.54 -0.48
N GLY A 2 -108.89 -29.50 0.61
CA GLY A 2 -108.80 -28.24 1.37
C GLY A 2 -107.91 -28.17 2.62
N THR A 3 -107.14 -29.20 2.99
CA THR A 3 -106.38 -29.17 4.27
C THR A 3 -104.89 -29.51 4.15
N LYS A 4 -104.36 -29.80 2.95
CA LYS A 4 -102.91 -30.05 2.75
C LYS A 4 -102.10 -28.82 2.33
N LYS A 5 -102.72 -27.69 1.97
CA LYS A 5 -101.98 -26.50 1.52
C LYS A 5 -101.47 -25.60 2.65
N SER A 6 -102.17 -25.46 3.78
CA SER A 6 -101.74 -24.53 4.85
C SER A 6 -100.56 -25.04 5.70
N ALA A 7 -100.43 -26.35 5.93
CA ALA A 7 -99.33 -26.91 6.72
C ALA A 7 -97.97 -26.79 6.01
N VAL A 8 -97.96 -26.91 4.68
CA VAL A 8 -96.74 -26.77 3.87
C VAL A 8 -96.24 -25.32 3.85
N PHE A 9 -97.15 -24.34 3.80
CA PHE A 9 -96.77 -22.92 3.80
C PHE A 9 -96.18 -22.44 5.13
N ILE A 10 -96.71 -22.89 6.28
CA ILE A 10 -96.19 -22.52 7.59
C ILE A 10 -94.81 -23.16 7.83
N SER A 11 -94.64 -24.43 7.44
CA SER A 11 -93.36 -25.14 7.60
C SER A 11 -92.28 -24.55 6.69
N LEU A 12 -92.63 -24.10 5.47
CA LEU A 12 -91.69 -23.43 4.57
C LEU A 12 -91.25 -22.06 5.11
N PHE A 13 -92.16 -21.29 5.71
CA PHE A 13 -91.84 -20.00 6.34
C PHE A 13 -90.91 -20.14 7.55
N PHE A 14 -91.13 -21.14 8.41
CA PHE A 14 -90.24 -21.42 9.55
C PHE A 14 -88.85 -21.89 9.11
N PHE A 15 -88.78 -22.75 8.08
CA PHE A 15 -87.49 -23.16 7.53
C PHE A 15 -86.74 -22.00 6.88
N LEU A 16 -87.43 -21.13 6.12
CA LEU A 16 -86.82 -19.94 5.52
C LEU A 16 -86.34 -18.93 6.58
N SER A 17 -87.11 -18.71 7.66
CA SER A 17 -86.68 -17.78 8.72
C SER A 17 -85.50 -18.33 9.53
N PHE A 18 -85.48 -19.63 9.82
CA PHE A 18 -84.38 -20.28 10.54
C PHE A 18 -83.11 -20.35 9.69
N TYR A 19 -83.23 -20.66 8.39
CA TYR A 19 -82.10 -20.64 7.47
C TYR A 19 -81.54 -19.22 7.31
N ALA A 20 -82.42 -18.22 7.19
CA ALA A 20 -82.01 -16.81 7.14
C ALA A 20 -81.30 -16.37 8.43
N SER A 21 -81.79 -16.76 9.62
CA SER A 21 -81.14 -16.40 10.89
C SER A 21 -79.78 -17.07 11.07
N VAL A 22 -79.65 -18.36 10.71
CA VAL A 22 -78.37 -19.09 10.78
C VAL A 22 -77.38 -18.53 9.76
N SER A 23 -77.82 -18.27 8.52
CA SER A 23 -76.95 -17.63 7.51
C SER A 23 -76.54 -16.21 7.92
N GLY A 24 -77.43 -15.46 8.57
CA GLY A 24 -77.14 -14.12 9.09
C GLY A 24 -76.09 -14.16 10.21
N GLN A 25 -76.21 -15.10 11.15
CA GLN A 25 -75.20 -15.31 12.20
C GLN A 25 -73.85 -15.75 11.63
N GLU A 26 -73.84 -16.65 10.65
CA GLU A 26 -72.61 -17.14 10.01
C GLU A 26 -71.92 -16.03 9.19
N ILE A 27 -72.68 -15.16 8.52
CA ILE A 27 -72.15 -13.96 7.84
C ILE A 27 -71.54 -12.98 8.84
N VAL A 28 -72.19 -12.73 9.99
CA VAL A 28 -71.68 -11.82 11.02
C VAL A 28 -70.40 -12.36 11.66
N ILE A 29 -70.35 -13.65 12.01
CA ILE A 29 -69.15 -14.29 12.58
C ILE A 29 -67.98 -14.26 11.58
N ASN A 30 -68.24 -14.53 10.30
CA ASN A 30 -67.21 -14.45 9.25
C ASN A 30 -66.74 -13.00 9.03
N ALA A 31 -67.64 -12.02 9.09
CA ALA A 31 -67.28 -10.61 8.99
C ALA A 31 -66.42 -10.14 10.18
N GLU A 32 -66.77 -10.52 11.42
CA GLU A 32 -65.98 -10.22 12.62
C GLU A 32 -64.61 -10.91 12.60
N THR A 33 -64.55 -12.16 12.13
CA THR A 33 -63.29 -12.90 11.99
C THR A 33 -62.37 -12.26 10.95
N ASN A 34 -62.92 -11.85 9.80
CA ASN A 34 -62.17 -11.15 8.76
C ASN A 34 -61.68 -9.77 9.23
N ALA A 35 -62.52 -9.02 9.96
CA ALA A 35 -62.15 -7.73 10.55
C ALA A 35 -61.01 -7.89 11.58
N ASN A 36 -61.05 -8.93 12.41
CA ASN A 36 -59.98 -9.23 13.36
C ASN A 36 -58.66 -9.62 12.67
N ILE A 37 -58.71 -10.43 11.61
CA ILE A 37 -57.53 -10.79 10.80
C ILE A 37 -56.93 -9.53 10.15
N GLU A 38 -57.77 -8.64 9.62
CA GLU A 38 -57.32 -7.39 9.01
C GLU A 38 -56.70 -6.43 10.04
N ALA A 39 -57.33 -6.28 11.22
CA ALA A 39 -56.77 -5.50 12.32
C ALA A 39 -55.41 -6.05 12.79
N GLN A 40 -55.26 -7.37 12.90
CA GLN A 40 -54.01 -8.00 13.29
C GLN A 40 -52.91 -7.82 12.22
N ARG A 41 -53.26 -7.86 10.93
CA ARG A 41 -52.33 -7.53 9.83
C ARG A 41 -51.89 -6.07 9.89
N GLN A 42 -52.82 -5.14 10.10
CA GLN A 42 -52.51 -3.71 10.23
C GLN A 42 -51.60 -3.44 11.44
N LEU A 43 -51.87 -4.07 12.59
CA LEU A 43 -51.00 -4.00 13.77
C LEU A 43 -49.60 -4.55 13.50
N THR A 44 -49.49 -5.70 12.81
CA THR A 44 -48.20 -6.29 12.47
C THR A 44 -47.41 -5.41 11.50
N GLN A 45 -48.09 -4.80 10.52
CA GLN A 45 -47.48 -3.86 9.59
C GLN A 45 -47.01 -2.59 10.29
N ALA A 46 -47.84 -2.00 11.15
CA ALA A 46 -47.49 -0.83 11.95
C ALA A 46 -46.32 -1.11 12.90
N HIS A 47 -46.31 -2.27 13.57
CA HIS A 47 -45.19 -2.70 14.40
C HIS A 47 -43.91 -2.87 13.59
N THR A 48 -43.98 -3.54 12.42
CA THR A 48 -42.83 -3.73 11.53
C THR A 48 -42.28 -2.39 11.03
N GLN A 49 -43.16 -1.47 10.65
CA GLN A 49 -42.77 -0.14 10.21
C GLN A 49 -42.10 0.64 11.34
N ALA A 50 -42.71 0.71 12.52
CA ALA A 50 -42.15 1.38 13.69
C ALA A 50 -40.79 0.77 14.11
N HIS A 51 -40.66 -0.56 14.04
CA HIS A 51 -39.41 -1.25 14.32
C HIS A 51 -38.32 -0.88 13.31
N ASN A 52 -38.65 -0.88 12.01
CA ASN A 52 -37.70 -0.51 10.95
C ASN A 52 -37.28 0.96 11.04
N GLU A 53 -38.21 1.87 11.33
CA GLU A 53 -37.92 3.29 11.53
C GLU A 53 -36.99 3.51 12.73
N ALA A 54 -37.29 2.87 13.87
CA ALA A 54 -36.43 2.92 15.06
C ALA A 54 -35.04 2.32 14.80
N HIS A 55 -34.97 1.19 14.08
CA HIS A 55 -33.71 0.56 13.70
C HIS A 55 -32.87 1.48 12.80
N ASN A 56 -33.47 2.04 11.74
CA ASN A 56 -32.79 2.94 10.82
C ASN A 56 -32.30 4.21 11.54
N GLN A 57 -33.13 4.78 12.42
CA GLN A 57 -32.74 5.94 13.22
C GLN A 57 -31.57 5.61 14.18
N ALA A 58 -31.59 4.43 14.81
CA ALA A 58 -30.50 3.98 15.66
C ALA A 58 -29.20 3.78 14.86
N MET A 59 -29.28 3.21 13.65
CA MET A 59 -28.14 3.04 12.75
C MET A 59 -27.58 4.38 12.28
N ASP A 60 -28.43 5.32 11.88
CA ASP A 60 -28.02 6.68 11.48
C ASP A 60 -27.31 7.41 12.63
N ASN A 61 -27.85 7.31 13.85
CA ASN A 61 -27.24 7.89 15.04
C ASN A 61 -25.89 7.23 15.33
N HIS A 62 -25.77 5.91 15.18
CA HIS A 62 -24.52 5.18 15.36
C HIS A 62 -23.46 5.62 14.33
N PHE A 63 -23.82 5.72 13.05
CA PHE A 63 -22.90 6.18 12.00
C PHE A 63 -22.44 7.61 12.22
N ARG A 64 -23.35 8.54 12.56
CA ARG A 64 -22.99 9.94 12.90
C ARG A 64 -22.05 10.02 14.10
N ALA A 65 -22.29 9.23 15.14
CA ALA A 65 -21.42 9.19 16.31
C ALA A 65 -20.04 8.62 15.97
N MET A 66 -19.98 7.58 15.13
CA MET A 66 -18.74 7.00 14.64
C MET A 66 -17.96 8.00 13.77
N ASP A 67 -18.62 8.72 12.87
CA ASP A 67 -18.02 9.75 12.03
C ASP A 67 -17.47 10.91 12.87
N ALA A 68 -18.23 11.39 13.85
CA ALA A 68 -17.78 12.44 14.77
C ALA A 68 -16.57 11.99 15.60
N ALA A 69 -16.56 10.73 16.08
CA ALA A 69 -15.42 10.16 16.78
C ALA A 69 -14.18 10.02 15.88
N ASN A 70 -14.36 9.53 14.65
CA ASN A 70 -13.30 9.42 13.64
C ASN A 70 -12.72 10.81 13.30
N GLU A 71 -13.57 11.81 13.13
CA GLU A 71 -13.16 13.17 12.83
C GLU A 71 -12.41 13.80 14.02
N ALA A 72 -12.89 13.63 15.24
CA ALA A 72 -12.21 14.09 16.45
C ALA A 72 -10.83 13.43 16.62
N HIS A 73 -10.75 12.11 16.38
CA HIS A 73 -9.48 11.38 16.39
C HIS A 73 -8.51 11.91 15.33
N TYR A 74 -8.99 12.11 14.10
CA TYR A 74 -8.19 12.66 13.01
C TYR A 74 -7.67 14.06 13.33
N ARG A 75 -8.53 14.97 13.82
CA ARG A 75 -8.14 16.33 14.23
C ARG A 75 -7.08 16.31 15.34
N ALA A 76 -7.26 15.45 16.35
CA ALA A 76 -6.29 15.31 17.43
C ALA A 76 -4.93 14.79 16.93
N GLN A 77 -4.94 13.82 16.01
CA GLN A 77 -3.73 13.28 15.40
C GLN A 77 -3.00 14.32 14.54
N MET A 78 -3.74 15.09 13.73
CA MET A 78 -3.18 16.17 12.92
C MET A 78 -2.54 17.25 13.79
N HIS A 79 -3.23 17.69 14.84
CA HIS A 79 -2.69 18.67 15.78
C HIS A 79 -1.43 18.14 16.50
N PHE A 80 -1.42 16.87 16.92
CA PHE A 80 -0.22 16.25 17.48
C PHE A 80 0.95 16.23 16.48
N ASN A 81 0.70 15.85 15.22
CA ASN A 81 1.72 15.84 14.17
C ASN A 81 2.29 17.23 13.92
N GLU A 82 1.45 18.25 13.81
CA GLU A 82 1.92 19.64 13.64
C GLU A 82 2.81 20.07 14.80
N GLN A 83 2.45 19.76 16.04
CA GLN A 83 3.28 20.08 17.20
C GLN A 83 4.63 19.36 17.14
N MET A 84 4.65 18.09 16.75
CA MET A 84 5.87 17.31 16.63
C MET A 84 6.78 17.84 15.51
N GLN A 85 6.22 18.19 14.36
CA GLN A 85 6.95 18.84 13.27
C GLN A 85 7.53 20.19 13.69
N LYS A 86 6.74 21.05 14.36
CA LYS A 86 7.21 22.35 14.89
C LYS A 86 8.40 22.17 15.86
N ARG A 87 8.33 21.19 16.76
CA ARG A 87 9.44 20.86 17.70
C ARG A 87 10.68 20.37 16.96
N ARG A 88 10.50 19.50 15.96
CA ARG A 88 11.58 18.97 15.11
C ARG A 88 12.28 20.11 14.35
N PHE A 89 11.53 21.01 13.70
CA PHE A 89 12.12 22.13 12.95
C PHE A 89 12.88 23.10 13.85
N ARG A 90 12.35 23.43 15.02
CA ARG A 90 13.08 24.25 16.01
C ARG A 90 14.39 23.60 16.43
N ALA A 91 14.37 22.29 16.72
CA ALA A 91 15.57 21.55 17.08
C ALA A 91 16.57 21.44 15.91
N GLN A 92 16.09 21.25 14.68
CA GLN A 92 16.93 21.25 13.48
C GLN A 92 17.64 22.60 13.30
N ALA A 93 16.92 23.71 13.46
CA ALA A 93 17.50 25.05 13.37
C ALA A 93 18.56 25.30 14.45
N GLN A 94 18.36 24.78 15.66
CA GLN A 94 19.38 24.82 16.73
C GLN A 94 20.63 24.03 16.36
N VAL A 95 20.46 22.83 15.81
CA VAL A 95 21.58 21.99 15.34
C VAL A 95 22.38 22.70 14.23
N GLN A 96 21.70 23.33 13.28
CA GLN A 96 22.35 24.06 12.19
C GLN A 96 23.09 25.31 12.66
N LYS A 97 22.50 26.09 13.58
CA LYS A 97 23.12 27.33 14.11
C LYS A 97 24.37 27.08 14.94
N ALA A 98 24.41 25.97 15.66
CA ALA A 98 25.52 25.67 16.56
C ALA A 98 26.83 25.30 15.82
N GLY A 99 26.78 24.97 14.53
CA GLY A 99 27.96 24.54 13.77
C GLY A 99 28.66 23.34 14.41
N SER A 100 29.97 23.20 14.20
CA SER A 100 30.82 22.23 14.92
C SER A 100 30.93 22.51 16.44
N GLY A 101 30.37 23.62 16.93
CA GLY A 101 30.19 23.97 18.33
C GLY A 101 29.03 23.18 18.96
N ASN A 102 29.30 21.89 19.14
CA ASN A 102 28.45 20.76 19.50
C ASN A 102 27.09 21.00 20.23
N PRO A 103 25.94 21.10 19.52
CA PRO A 103 24.59 21.07 20.09
C PRO A 103 24.21 19.69 20.68
N LEU A 104 25.10 18.70 20.54
CA LEU A 104 24.89 17.31 20.93
C LEU A 104 25.74 16.89 22.15
N ASN A 105 26.43 17.79 22.84
CA ASN A 105 27.31 17.47 23.98
C ASN A 105 26.64 16.67 25.12
N TYR A 106 25.31 16.69 25.22
CA TYR A 106 24.54 15.92 26.20
C TYR A 106 23.76 14.77 25.55
N LYS A 107 24.12 14.36 24.35
CA LYS A 107 23.47 13.29 23.60
C LYS A 107 24.37 12.06 23.57
N LYS A 108 23.74 10.89 23.63
CA LYS A 108 24.45 9.62 23.51
C LYS A 108 24.53 9.24 22.03
N GLU A 109 25.73 8.95 21.57
CA GLU A 109 26.00 8.51 20.21
C GLU A 109 25.95 6.98 20.10
N TYR A 110 25.41 6.48 18.99
CA TYR A 110 25.42 5.08 18.59
C TYR A 110 25.85 4.97 17.12
N PRO A 111 26.54 3.89 16.71
CA PRO A 111 26.92 3.68 15.32
C PRO A 111 25.69 3.52 14.42
N GLY A 112 25.76 3.97 13.17
CA GLY A 112 24.71 3.87 12.16
C GLY A 112 24.25 2.43 11.90
N ASN A 113 25.15 1.46 12.02
CA ASN A 113 24.89 0.04 11.81
C ASN A 113 24.49 -0.74 13.08
N HIS A 114 24.18 -0.05 14.18
CA HIS A 114 23.86 -0.64 15.48
C HIS A 114 22.88 -1.84 15.34
N SER A 115 23.17 -2.95 16.01
CA SER A 115 22.49 -4.24 15.82
C SER A 115 20.97 -4.20 16.03
N ASN A 116 20.50 -3.37 16.96
CA ASN A 116 19.08 -3.19 17.24
C ASN A 116 18.33 -2.28 16.23
N ILE A 117 19.03 -1.71 15.24
CA ILE A 117 18.41 -0.99 14.14
C ILE A 117 18.03 -1.99 13.06
N ARG A 118 16.75 -1.99 12.69
CA ARG A 118 16.27 -2.81 11.60
C ARG A 118 16.36 -2.03 10.30
N TYR A 119 17.18 -2.54 9.38
CA TYR A 119 17.23 -2.06 8.01
C TYR A 119 16.44 -3.00 7.09
N THR A 120 15.74 -2.45 6.11
CA THR A 120 15.05 -3.20 5.06
C THR A 120 15.37 -2.60 3.71
N GLY A 121 15.58 -3.46 2.70
CA GLY A 121 16.19 -3.09 1.43
C GLY A 121 17.61 -3.67 1.30
N ARG A 122 18.32 -3.31 0.24
CA ARG A 122 19.74 -3.67 0.08
C ARG A 122 20.60 -2.63 0.79
N VAL A 123 21.03 -2.98 2.00
CA VAL A 123 21.80 -2.10 2.89
C VAL A 123 23.12 -2.76 3.25
N VAL A 124 24.22 -2.03 3.11
CA VAL A 124 25.54 -2.44 3.57
C VAL A 124 25.76 -1.91 4.97
N LYS A 125 26.06 -2.80 5.92
CA LYS A 125 26.59 -2.43 7.24
C LYS A 125 28.11 -2.41 7.15
N ASN A 126 28.70 -1.22 7.18
CA ASN A 126 30.13 -1.01 6.98
C ASN A 126 30.92 -1.31 8.26
N GLU A 127 32.20 -1.64 8.12
CA GLU A 127 33.11 -1.94 9.23
C GLU A 127 33.37 -0.72 10.14
N ASP A 128 33.26 0.48 9.59
CA ASP A 128 33.45 1.75 10.32
C ASP A 128 32.26 2.14 11.24
N GLY A 129 31.24 1.27 11.33
CA GLY A 129 30.04 1.54 12.13
C GLY A 129 28.91 2.22 11.35
N SER A 130 29.09 2.58 10.09
CA SER A 130 28.06 3.23 9.27
C SER A 130 27.20 2.24 8.48
N ALA A 131 26.07 2.70 7.94
CA ALA A 131 25.20 1.92 7.06
C ALA A 131 24.87 2.67 5.76
N SER A 132 25.05 2.02 4.60
CA SER A 132 24.90 2.63 3.27
C SER A 132 23.84 1.95 2.40
N PHE A 133 23.08 2.74 1.64
CA PHE A 133 22.04 2.27 0.71
C PHE A 133 21.69 3.35 -0.34
N ASP A 134 21.17 2.95 -1.50
CA ASP A 134 20.72 3.89 -2.54
C ASP A 134 19.40 3.48 -3.23
N TRP A 135 19.04 2.20 -3.23
CA TRP A 135 17.75 1.73 -3.76
C TRP A 135 16.55 2.44 -3.13
N SER A 136 15.58 2.79 -3.98
CA SER A 136 14.32 3.40 -3.56
C SER A 136 13.61 2.53 -2.52
N GLY A 137 12.95 3.15 -1.57
CA GLY A 137 12.17 2.44 -0.55
C GLY A 137 12.99 1.69 0.48
N SER A 138 14.33 1.75 0.45
CA SER A 138 15.16 1.31 1.58
C SER A 138 14.78 2.11 2.83
N TYR A 139 14.63 1.44 3.97
CA TYR A 139 14.23 2.11 5.21
C TYR A 139 14.93 1.55 6.45
N MET A 140 15.07 2.43 7.45
CA MET A 140 15.48 2.04 8.80
C MET A 140 14.31 2.18 9.76
N GLU A 141 14.18 1.25 10.70
CA GLU A 141 13.24 1.29 11.82
C GLU A 141 14.00 1.18 13.14
N ILE A 142 13.67 2.09 14.06
CA ILE A 142 14.35 2.20 15.35
C ILE A 142 13.32 2.37 16.44
N GLN A 143 13.36 1.47 17.41
CA GLN A 143 12.68 1.65 18.68
C GLN A 143 13.65 2.27 19.69
N PHE A 144 13.25 3.34 20.36
CA PHE A 144 14.14 4.04 21.30
C PHE A 144 13.40 4.71 22.45
N THR A 145 14.14 5.02 23.51
CA THR A 145 13.68 5.82 24.64
C THR A 145 14.25 7.23 24.60
N GLY A 146 13.55 8.17 25.23
CA GLY A 146 13.99 9.56 25.36
C GLY A 146 13.28 10.53 24.43
N SER A 147 13.62 11.80 24.57
CA SER A 147 12.86 12.91 23.97
C SER A 147 13.38 13.36 22.61
N PHE A 148 14.52 12.83 22.15
CA PHE A 148 15.26 13.34 21.00
C PHE A 148 15.94 12.20 20.23
N LEU A 149 15.87 12.26 18.89
CA LEU A 149 16.62 11.42 17.98
C LEU A 149 17.08 12.27 16.78
N ALA A 150 18.37 12.18 16.46
CA ALA A 150 18.95 12.70 15.23
C ALA A 150 19.89 11.67 14.61
N ILE A 151 20.22 11.84 13.33
CA ILE A 151 21.23 11.05 12.61
C ILE A 151 22.32 11.96 12.07
N LYS A 152 23.56 11.47 12.05
CA LYS A 152 24.62 11.98 11.18
C LYS A 152 24.56 11.20 9.87
N VAL A 153 24.40 11.91 8.76
CA VAL A 153 24.20 11.29 7.43
C VAL A 153 25.00 12.04 6.37
N SER A 154 25.53 11.29 5.41
CA SER A 154 26.07 11.80 4.16
C SER A 154 25.29 11.29 2.96
N ASP A 155 25.31 12.07 1.90
CA ASP A 155 24.68 11.78 0.63
C ASP A 155 25.57 12.23 -0.52
N THR A 156 25.73 11.35 -1.51
CA THR A 156 26.55 11.65 -2.70
C THR A 156 25.87 12.66 -3.64
N ARG A 157 24.55 12.83 -3.50
CA ARG A 157 23.75 13.83 -4.21
C ARG A 157 22.71 14.43 -3.25
N LYS A 158 21.41 14.34 -3.57
CA LYS A 158 20.32 14.90 -2.76
C LYS A 158 19.15 13.93 -2.72
N ASN A 159 18.89 13.38 -1.54
CA ASN A 159 17.83 12.40 -1.34
C ASN A 159 16.67 12.97 -0.51
N TYR A 160 15.50 12.35 -0.69
CA TYR A 160 14.26 12.68 0.00
C TYR A 160 13.76 11.46 0.77
N TYR A 161 13.14 11.69 1.92
CA TYR A 161 12.73 10.63 2.83
C TYR A 161 11.36 10.91 3.45
N ASN A 162 10.53 9.88 3.57
CA ASN A 162 9.37 9.92 4.44
C ASN A 162 9.81 9.60 5.85
N LEU A 163 9.38 10.42 6.81
CA LEU A 163 9.63 10.21 8.23
C LEU A 163 8.32 9.81 8.90
N PHE A 164 8.32 8.68 9.61
CA PHE A 164 7.20 8.24 10.42
C PHE A 164 7.63 8.15 11.88
N LEU A 165 6.77 8.67 12.77
CA LEU A 165 6.90 8.54 14.22
C LEU A 165 5.69 7.75 14.73
N ASN A 166 5.94 6.62 15.37
CA ASN A 166 4.90 5.73 15.91
C ASN A 166 3.81 5.38 14.86
N GLY A 167 4.24 5.15 13.61
CA GLY A 167 3.36 4.83 12.49
C GLY A 167 2.68 6.04 11.83
N VAL A 168 2.92 7.26 12.32
CA VAL A 168 2.30 8.48 11.80
C VAL A 168 3.32 9.33 11.04
N GLU A 169 2.97 9.73 9.81
CA GLU A 169 3.85 10.54 8.96
C GLU A 169 4.13 11.93 9.55
N GLN A 170 5.40 12.34 9.54
CA GLN A 170 5.92 13.59 10.11
C GLN A 170 6.49 14.52 9.01
N GLY A 171 6.13 14.25 7.75
CA GLY A 171 6.57 14.99 6.58
C GLY A 171 7.90 14.49 6.00
N VAL A 172 8.44 15.29 5.08
CA VAL A 172 9.61 14.94 4.28
C VAL A 172 10.90 15.45 4.93
N ILE A 173 11.93 14.60 4.91
CA ILE A 173 13.31 14.93 5.24
C ILE A 173 14.13 14.97 3.95
N THR A 174 15.05 15.94 3.87
CA THR A 174 16.00 16.07 2.76
C THR A 174 17.41 15.96 3.29
N THR A 175 18.26 15.22 2.58
CA THR A 175 19.65 15.02 2.94
C THR A 175 20.55 15.24 1.72
N PHE A 176 21.73 15.83 1.95
CA PHE A 176 22.73 16.13 0.92
C PHE A 176 24.08 16.39 1.60
N GLY A 177 25.18 16.25 0.85
CA GLY A 177 26.52 16.60 1.31
C GLY A 177 27.15 15.57 2.26
N LYS A 178 28.28 15.92 2.90
CA LYS A 178 29.15 14.93 3.57
C LYS A 178 28.89 14.73 5.07
N ASP A 179 28.35 15.71 5.79
CA ASP A 179 28.25 15.64 7.27
C ASP A 179 27.00 16.36 7.79
N SER A 180 25.82 15.96 7.31
CA SER A 180 24.55 16.55 7.74
C SER A 180 24.06 15.91 9.04
N VAL A 181 23.77 16.71 10.06
CA VAL A 181 23.02 16.25 11.25
C VAL A 181 21.54 16.58 11.06
N ILE A 182 20.71 15.54 11.05
CA ILE A 182 19.28 15.64 10.78
C ILE A 182 18.49 15.16 11.99
N VAL A 183 17.68 16.06 12.55
CA VAL A 183 16.77 15.77 13.67
C VAL A 183 15.54 15.04 13.14
N LEU A 184 15.36 13.81 13.61
CA LEU A 184 14.21 12.96 13.27
C LEU A 184 13.07 13.15 14.28
N ALA A 185 13.38 13.39 15.56
CA ALA A 185 12.37 13.68 16.56
C ALA A 185 12.91 14.57 17.69
N SER A 186 12.04 15.41 18.25
CA SER A 186 12.37 16.27 19.39
C SER A 186 11.17 16.57 20.27
N GLY A 187 11.40 16.68 21.58
CA GLY A 187 10.38 16.98 22.58
C GLY A 187 9.32 15.88 22.72
N LEU A 188 9.71 14.62 22.50
CA LEU A 188 8.82 13.47 22.72
C LEU A 188 8.54 13.30 24.22
N LYS A 189 7.28 13.02 24.55
CA LYS A 189 6.83 12.65 25.89
C LYS A 189 6.46 11.16 25.82
N GLY A 190 7.28 10.29 26.41
CA GLY A 190 7.05 8.85 26.33
C GLY A 190 8.29 8.03 26.69
N LYS A 191 8.06 6.79 27.12
CA LYS A 191 9.14 5.86 27.50
C LYS A 191 9.68 5.06 26.30
N SER A 192 8.91 4.93 25.21
CA SER A 192 9.32 4.21 23.99
C SER A 192 8.67 4.85 22.76
N ASN A 193 9.44 5.03 21.69
CA ASN A 193 8.99 5.54 20.41
C ASN A 193 9.61 4.73 19.27
N VAL A 194 8.92 4.68 18.14
CA VAL A 194 9.40 4.07 16.90
C VAL A 194 9.56 5.14 15.84
N ILE A 195 10.74 5.21 15.23
CA ILE A 195 11.00 6.02 14.04
C ILE A 195 11.19 5.09 12.87
N ARG A 196 10.56 5.41 11.74
CA ARG A 196 10.88 4.86 10.44
C ARG A 196 11.32 6.00 9.53
N LEU A 197 12.50 5.85 8.92
CA LEU A 197 13.00 6.75 7.89
C LEU A 197 13.11 5.95 6.59
N GLN A 198 12.33 6.32 5.57
CA GLN A 198 12.20 5.59 4.31
C GLN A 198 12.64 6.46 3.14
N LYS A 199 13.61 5.99 2.37
CA LYS A 199 14.12 6.69 1.19
C LYS A 199 13.02 6.74 0.12
N ARG A 200 12.61 7.94 -0.25
CA ARG A 200 11.59 8.20 -1.29
C ARG A 200 12.17 8.07 -2.69
N SER A 201 13.33 8.71 -2.87
CA SER A 201 13.99 8.86 -4.16
C SER A 201 14.71 7.59 -4.60
N GLU A 202 14.82 7.37 -5.90
CA GLU A 202 15.60 6.28 -6.50
C GLU A 202 17.12 6.52 -6.40
N GLY A 203 17.90 5.52 -6.80
CA GLY A 203 19.35 5.54 -6.63
C GLY A 203 20.06 6.62 -7.42
N GLU A 204 19.47 7.08 -8.53
CA GLU A 204 19.97 8.22 -9.32
C GLU A 204 20.17 9.47 -8.44
N GLN A 205 19.40 9.61 -7.36
CA GLN A 205 19.46 10.73 -6.43
C GLN A 205 20.51 10.57 -5.32
N GLY A 206 21.34 9.54 -5.42
CA GLY A 206 22.57 9.36 -4.65
C GLY A 206 22.47 8.24 -3.62
N LYS A 207 23.66 7.82 -3.18
CA LYS A 207 23.85 6.89 -2.08
C LYS A 207 23.87 7.66 -0.77
N SER A 208 23.12 7.15 0.19
CA SER A 208 23.04 7.67 1.54
C SER A 208 23.86 6.80 2.48
N THR A 209 24.57 7.41 3.42
CA THR A 209 25.33 6.72 4.47
C THR A 209 25.00 7.32 5.82
N ILE A 210 24.37 6.53 6.69
CA ILE A 210 24.09 6.89 8.07
C ILE A 210 25.31 6.52 8.91
N HIS A 211 26.00 7.54 9.42
CA HIS A 211 27.24 7.38 10.20
C HIS A 211 26.95 7.05 11.65
N SER A 212 26.06 7.83 12.26
CA SER A 212 25.75 7.69 13.68
C SER A 212 24.37 8.23 14.03
N LEU A 213 23.89 7.87 15.22
CA LEU A 213 22.64 8.33 15.80
C LEU A 213 22.90 9.04 17.11
N TYR A 214 22.17 10.12 17.35
CA TYR A 214 22.25 10.90 18.58
C TYR A 214 20.92 10.85 19.32
N LEU A 215 20.92 10.27 20.51
CA LEU A 215 19.76 10.21 21.40
C LEU A 215 19.97 11.17 22.58
N SER A 216 18.91 11.53 23.30
CA SER A 216 19.06 12.20 24.61
C SER A 216 20.04 11.46 25.55
N LYS A 217 20.69 12.15 26.50
CA LYS A 217 21.70 11.60 27.44
C LYS A 217 21.39 10.20 27.99
N PHE A 218 20.14 9.98 28.40
CA PHE A 218 19.67 8.71 28.99
C PHE A 218 18.84 7.85 28.02
N GLY A 219 18.76 8.27 26.75
CA GLY A 219 18.05 7.55 25.69
C GLY A 219 18.79 6.28 25.28
N LYS A 220 18.02 5.24 24.97
CA LYS A 220 18.53 3.93 24.59
C LYS A 220 17.85 3.45 23.32
N ILE A 221 18.63 2.83 22.43
CA ILE A 221 18.07 2.04 21.33
C ILE A 221 17.61 0.71 21.92
N LEU A 222 16.34 0.39 21.71
CA LEU A 222 15.71 -0.85 22.15
C LEU A 222 15.71 -1.86 20.99
N GLN A 223 15.60 -3.15 21.33
CA GLN A 223 15.36 -4.18 20.33
C GLN A 223 14.06 -3.87 19.57
N TYR A 224 14.11 -3.78 18.25
CA TYR A 224 12.92 -3.59 17.44
C TYR A 224 12.08 -4.88 17.42
N SER A 225 10.83 -4.81 17.89
CA SER A 225 9.85 -5.90 17.86
C SER A 225 8.42 -5.34 17.72
N PRO A 226 7.55 -5.90 16.86
CA PRO A 226 7.73 -7.11 16.05
C PRO A 226 8.30 -6.82 14.65
N ALA A 227 9.24 -7.67 14.21
CA ALA A 227 9.63 -7.72 12.80
C ALA A 227 8.49 -8.33 11.98
N ARG A 228 8.24 -7.77 10.79
CA ARG A 228 7.33 -8.40 9.81
C ARG A 228 7.98 -9.69 9.32
N THR A 229 7.17 -10.70 9.09
CA THR A 229 7.64 -12.03 8.65
C THR A 229 7.50 -12.26 7.16
N ARG A 230 6.71 -11.44 6.48
CA ARG A 230 6.48 -11.48 5.04
C ARG A 230 7.41 -10.51 4.33
N HIS A 231 7.91 -10.87 3.15
CA HIS A 231 8.79 -10.01 2.33
C HIS A 231 8.47 -10.15 0.84
N ILE A 232 8.29 -9.02 0.15
CA ILE A 232 8.11 -8.97 -1.31
C ILE A 232 9.30 -8.26 -1.97
N GLU A 233 9.97 -8.89 -2.94
CA GLU A 233 10.95 -8.19 -3.78
C GLU A 233 10.28 -7.73 -5.08
N PHE A 234 10.36 -6.44 -5.40
CA PHE A 234 9.88 -5.89 -6.65
C PHE A 234 11.06 -5.55 -7.55
N ILE A 235 11.08 -6.09 -8.76
CA ILE A 235 12.02 -5.72 -9.82
C ILE A 235 11.27 -4.90 -10.85
N GLY A 236 11.70 -3.67 -11.14
CA GLY A 236 10.89 -2.82 -12.01
C GLY A 236 11.56 -1.54 -12.49
N ASN A 237 10.71 -0.55 -12.75
CA ASN A 237 11.07 0.72 -13.38
C ASN A 237 10.45 1.93 -12.65
N SER A 238 10.20 3.02 -13.37
CA SER A 238 9.62 4.28 -12.87
C SER A 238 8.31 4.09 -12.10
N LEU A 239 7.45 3.15 -12.51
CA LEU A 239 6.21 2.84 -11.78
C LEU A 239 6.48 2.25 -10.39
N THR A 240 7.59 1.53 -10.24
CA THR A 240 7.97 0.82 -9.00
C THR A 240 8.68 1.74 -8.02
N VAL A 241 9.50 2.68 -8.49
CA VAL A 241 10.17 3.67 -7.64
C VAL A 241 9.25 4.83 -7.20
N GLY A 242 8.10 5.00 -7.86
CA GLY A 242 7.14 6.06 -7.54
C GLY A 242 7.41 7.36 -8.29
N PHE A 243 7.91 7.28 -9.53
CA PHE A 243 8.10 8.44 -10.39
C PHE A 243 6.76 9.17 -10.63
N GLY A 244 6.71 10.48 -10.36
CA GLY A 244 5.54 11.31 -10.61
C GLY A 244 4.35 11.09 -9.65
N THR A 245 4.51 10.30 -8.58
CA THR A 245 3.38 9.91 -7.72
C THR A 245 2.70 11.06 -6.98
N GLU A 246 3.46 12.10 -6.62
CA GLU A 246 2.93 13.32 -5.99
C GLU A 246 2.70 14.44 -7.00
N GLY A 247 2.86 14.14 -8.29
CA GLY A 247 2.65 15.12 -9.33
C GLY A 247 1.19 15.50 -9.47
N LYS A 248 0.94 16.78 -9.78
CA LYS A 248 -0.43 17.33 -9.82
C LYS A 248 -1.03 17.33 -11.22
N SER A 249 -0.21 17.16 -12.23
CA SER A 249 -0.62 17.13 -13.64
C SER A 249 0.32 16.26 -14.46
N LYS A 250 -0.23 15.61 -15.49
CA LYS A 250 0.54 14.87 -16.50
C LYS A 250 1.55 15.72 -17.26
N ASP A 251 1.29 17.03 -17.37
CA ASP A 251 2.07 17.94 -18.21
C ASP A 251 3.22 18.61 -17.45
N GLU A 252 3.33 18.39 -16.14
CA GLU A 252 4.43 18.95 -15.36
C GLU A 252 5.71 18.10 -15.53
N LYS A 253 6.85 18.78 -15.34
CA LYS A 253 8.16 18.14 -15.37
C LYS A 253 8.38 17.33 -14.10
N PHE A 254 9.16 16.26 -14.23
CA PHE A 254 9.61 15.48 -13.09
C PHE A 254 10.47 16.32 -12.14
N LEU A 255 10.24 16.13 -10.83
CA LEU A 255 11.09 16.60 -9.75
C LEU A 255 11.39 15.44 -8.80
N ALA A 256 12.66 15.25 -8.44
CA ALA A 256 13.05 14.22 -7.45
C ALA A 256 12.32 14.36 -6.10
N SER A 257 11.87 15.57 -5.73
CA SER A 257 11.06 15.79 -4.52
C SER A 257 9.65 15.21 -4.61
N THR A 258 9.10 15.06 -5.82
CA THR A 258 7.74 14.54 -6.08
C THR A 258 7.71 13.03 -6.33
N GLU A 259 8.88 12.40 -6.42
CA GLU A 259 9.01 10.95 -6.40
C GLU A 259 8.78 10.44 -4.96
N ASN A 260 7.85 9.50 -4.81
CA ASN A 260 7.54 8.91 -3.52
C ASN A 260 7.19 7.42 -3.63
N CYS A 261 8.17 6.57 -3.41
CA CYS A 261 8.00 5.11 -3.40
C CYS A 261 6.92 4.62 -2.43
N ASN A 262 6.60 5.36 -1.36
CA ASN A 262 5.55 4.98 -0.42
C ASN A 262 4.17 5.01 -1.07
N LEU A 263 3.98 5.82 -2.11
CA LEU A 263 2.75 5.95 -2.87
C LEU A 263 2.74 5.04 -4.11
N ALA A 264 3.83 4.32 -4.38
CA ALA A 264 3.92 3.37 -5.48
C ALA A 264 3.21 2.05 -5.14
N PHE A 265 2.71 1.36 -6.17
CA PHE A 265 1.94 0.12 -6.01
C PHE A 265 2.66 -0.93 -5.15
N GLY A 266 3.99 -1.05 -5.26
CA GLY A 266 4.76 -2.05 -4.49
C GLY A 266 4.69 -1.81 -2.98
N ALA A 267 4.82 -0.56 -2.53
CA ALA A 267 4.70 -0.22 -1.12
C ALA A 267 3.25 -0.33 -0.63
N ILE A 268 2.27 0.05 -1.46
CA ILE A 268 0.82 -0.11 -1.16
C ILE A 268 0.47 -1.58 -0.92
N ILE A 269 0.85 -2.47 -1.84
CA ILE A 269 0.65 -3.92 -1.73
C ILE A 269 1.31 -4.47 -0.46
N SER A 270 2.54 -4.03 -0.17
CA SER A 270 3.28 -4.52 0.98
C SER A 270 2.62 -4.11 2.29
N ARG A 271 2.09 -2.89 2.40
CA ARG A 271 1.27 -2.47 3.54
C ARG A 271 -0.01 -3.28 3.67
N TYR A 272 -0.69 -3.58 2.56
CA TYR A 272 -1.89 -4.40 2.56
C TYR A 272 -1.64 -5.79 3.19
N PHE A 273 -0.55 -6.45 2.80
CA PHE A 273 -0.17 -7.77 3.34
C PHE A 273 0.62 -7.73 4.65
N ASN A 274 0.90 -6.56 5.21
CA ASN A 274 1.81 -6.36 6.33
C ASN A 274 3.19 -7.03 6.08
N ALA A 275 3.71 -6.84 4.89
CA ALA A 275 5.00 -7.35 4.44
C ALA A 275 6.07 -6.24 4.44
N ASP A 276 7.30 -6.65 4.72
CA ASP A 276 8.47 -5.91 4.25
C ASP A 276 8.54 -5.98 2.72
N TYR A 277 9.36 -5.10 2.15
CA TYR A 277 9.59 -5.11 0.72
C TYR A 277 10.98 -4.61 0.36
N THR A 278 11.43 -4.94 -0.83
CA THR A 278 12.63 -4.35 -1.44
C THR A 278 12.33 -3.96 -2.87
N LEU A 279 12.66 -2.72 -3.25
CA LEU A 279 12.43 -2.20 -4.60
C LEU A 279 13.78 -2.16 -5.34
N ILE A 280 13.92 -3.05 -6.31
CA ILE A 280 15.06 -3.12 -7.22
C ILE A 280 14.60 -2.58 -8.56
N ALA A 281 14.57 -1.26 -8.66
CA ALA A 281 13.96 -0.56 -9.78
C ALA A 281 14.67 0.76 -10.09
N HIS A 282 14.66 1.12 -11.37
CA HIS A 282 15.28 2.35 -11.86
C HIS A 282 14.43 2.93 -13.01
N SER A 283 14.14 4.23 -12.96
CA SER A 283 13.29 4.91 -13.94
C SER A 283 13.86 4.82 -15.35
N GLY A 284 13.00 4.48 -16.31
CA GLY A 284 13.43 4.31 -17.70
C GLY A 284 14.21 3.02 -18.00
N TRP A 285 14.54 2.17 -17.03
CA TRP A 285 15.24 0.92 -17.33
C TRP A 285 14.29 -0.22 -17.69
N GLY A 286 14.71 -1.07 -18.62
CA GLY A 286 13.93 -2.22 -19.11
C GLY A 286 14.63 -3.55 -18.86
N ALA A 287 14.02 -4.65 -19.33
CA ALA A 287 14.61 -5.98 -19.22
C ALA A 287 15.79 -6.13 -20.18
N ALA A 288 15.57 -5.87 -21.47
CA ALA A 288 16.57 -5.89 -22.53
C ALA A 288 17.03 -4.47 -22.93
N ARG A 289 16.12 -3.49 -22.93
CA ARG A 289 16.40 -2.14 -23.42
C ARG A 289 15.85 -1.05 -22.50
N ASN A 290 16.68 -0.04 -22.26
CA ASN A 290 16.32 1.15 -21.51
C ASN A 290 15.69 2.21 -22.44
N TYR A 291 14.84 3.05 -21.86
CA TYR A 291 14.18 4.18 -22.50
C TYR A 291 15.20 5.08 -23.20
N GLY A 292 14.95 5.38 -24.47
CA GLY A 292 15.80 6.30 -25.25
C GLY A 292 17.17 5.76 -25.69
N ASP A 293 17.50 4.50 -25.42
CA ASP A 293 18.78 3.92 -25.87
C ASP A 293 18.85 3.84 -27.40
N THR A 294 19.99 4.18 -28.00
CA THR A 294 20.17 4.09 -29.45
C THR A 294 20.34 2.64 -29.92
N LEU A 295 20.71 1.73 -29.02
CA LEU A 295 20.83 0.30 -29.27
C LEU A 295 19.49 -0.42 -29.10
N ARG A 296 19.37 -1.57 -29.76
CA ARG A 296 18.21 -2.48 -29.60
C ARG A 296 18.20 -3.20 -28.26
N VAL A 297 19.40 -3.50 -27.75
CA VAL A 297 19.64 -4.10 -26.44
C VAL A 297 20.63 -3.21 -25.71
N SER A 298 20.25 -2.74 -24.54
CA SER A 298 21.12 -1.90 -23.72
C SER A 298 22.29 -2.71 -23.19
N ARG A 299 23.48 -2.10 -23.20
CA ARG A 299 24.70 -2.72 -22.66
C ARG A 299 24.53 -3.17 -21.21
N ILE A 300 23.84 -2.36 -20.42
CA ILE A 300 23.44 -2.67 -19.05
C ILE A 300 21.95 -2.38 -18.95
N SER A 301 21.18 -3.34 -18.43
CA SER A 301 19.74 -3.22 -18.22
C SER A 301 19.35 -3.85 -16.88
N MET A 302 18.06 -3.94 -16.57
CA MET A 302 17.61 -4.54 -15.31
C MET A 302 18.05 -5.99 -15.13
N LYS A 303 18.27 -6.74 -16.22
CA LYS A 303 18.84 -8.09 -16.16
C LYS A 303 20.16 -8.12 -15.40
N ASP A 304 21.00 -7.10 -15.55
CA ASP A 304 22.30 -6.98 -14.88
C ASP A 304 22.16 -6.25 -13.54
N LYS A 305 21.34 -5.20 -13.55
CA LYS A 305 21.19 -4.30 -12.41
C LYS A 305 20.60 -4.98 -11.18
N MET A 306 19.70 -5.93 -11.40
CA MET A 306 19.06 -6.68 -10.31
C MET A 306 20.04 -7.46 -9.43
N MET A 307 21.28 -7.65 -9.86
CA MET A 307 22.32 -8.34 -9.08
C MET A 307 23.10 -7.41 -8.14
N GLN A 308 22.98 -6.09 -8.28
CA GLN A 308 23.85 -5.12 -7.60
C GLN A 308 23.32 -4.74 -6.21
N THR A 309 24.24 -4.53 -5.27
CA THR A 309 23.94 -3.97 -3.95
C THR A 309 23.48 -2.53 -4.06
N PHE A 310 24.06 -1.77 -4.98
CA PHE A 310 23.76 -0.36 -5.22
C PHE A 310 23.24 -0.12 -6.63
N ASP A 311 22.29 0.81 -6.75
CA ASP A 311 21.68 1.26 -8.00
C ASP A 311 22.55 2.24 -8.79
N MET A 312 23.51 2.95 -8.22
CA MET A 312 24.39 3.82 -9.03
C MET A 312 25.86 3.46 -8.95
N GLU A 313 26.24 2.59 -8.02
CA GLU A 313 27.63 2.15 -7.84
C GLU A 313 27.79 0.70 -8.34
N PRO A 314 28.43 0.49 -9.50
CA PRO A 314 28.66 -0.85 -10.00
C PRO A 314 29.73 -1.58 -9.18
N GLY A 315 29.67 -2.92 -9.19
CA GLY A 315 30.78 -3.78 -8.77
C GLY A 315 30.51 -4.60 -7.52
N GLN A 316 29.65 -4.12 -6.62
CA GLN A 316 29.27 -4.89 -5.44
C GLN A 316 28.00 -5.71 -5.71
N ILE A 317 28.15 -7.01 -5.90
CA ILE A 317 27.01 -7.94 -6.01
C ILE A 317 26.31 -8.08 -4.65
N TRP A 318 24.98 -8.08 -4.67
CA TRP A 318 24.17 -8.26 -3.46
C TRP A 318 24.41 -9.64 -2.84
N ASN A 319 24.51 -9.69 -1.51
CA ASN A 319 24.45 -10.95 -0.79
C ASN A 319 22.99 -11.41 -0.69
N PHE A 320 22.56 -12.25 -1.63
CA PHE A 320 21.21 -12.82 -1.71
C PHE A 320 20.82 -13.72 -0.53
N THR A 321 21.72 -14.04 0.40
CA THR A 321 21.39 -14.74 1.65
C THR A 321 20.94 -13.80 2.76
N SER A 322 21.08 -12.47 2.58
CA SER A 322 20.72 -11.47 3.61
C SER A 322 19.22 -11.39 3.88
N TYR A 323 18.39 -11.77 2.89
CA TYR A 323 16.97 -12.06 3.04
C TYR A 323 16.54 -13.01 1.91
N LYS A 324 15.42 -13.69 2.11
CA LYS A 324 14.74 -14.46 1.07
C LYS A 324 13.30 -13.95 0.94
N PRO A 325 12.88 -13.42 -0.23
CA PRO A 325 11.51 -12.98 -0.40
C PRO A 325 10.54 -14.16 -0.46
N ASP A 326 9.30 -13.95 -0.03
CA ASP A 326 8.21 -14.92 -0.21
C ASP A 326 7.67 -14.92 -1.65
N ILE A 327 7.85 -13.81 -2.36
CA ILE A 327 7.48 -13.63 -3.76
C ILE A 327 8.33 -12.52 -4.40
N VAL A 328 8.67 -12.71 -5.67
CA VAL A 328 9.28 -11.67 -6.52
C VAL A 328 8.25 -11.19 -7.54
N VAL A 329 8.09 -9.89 -7.68
CA VAL A 329 7.21 -9.26 -8.68
C VAL A 329 8.06 -8.52 -9.70
N ILE A 330 8.01 -8.93 -10.96
CA ILE A 330 8.77 -8.32 -12.06
C ILE A 330 7.83 -7.44 -12.88
N ASN A 331 8.05 -6.13 -12.89
CA ASN A 331 7.26 -5.15 -13.63
C ASN A 331 8.16 -4.43 -14.65
N LEU A 332 8.49 -5.14 -15.75
CA LEU A 332 9.36 -4.67 -16.82
C LEU A 332 8.73 -4.93 -18.20
N GLY A 333 9.16 -4.19 -19.21
CA GLY A 333 8.65 -4.29 -20.58
C GLY A 333 8.08 -2.99 -21.14
N SER A 334 7.69 -2.03 -20.30
CA SER A 334 7.23 -0.72 -20.79
C SER A 334 8.34 0.04 -21.51
N ASN A 335 9.51 0.21 -20.87
CA ASN A 335 10.65 0.95 -21.42
C ASN A 335 11.31 0.25 -22.62
N ASP A 336 11.25 -1.08 -22.64
CA ASP A 336 11.76 -1.89 -23.74
C ASP A 336 11.08 -1.53 -25.08
N PHE A 337 9.79 -1.19 -25.04
CA PHE A 337 8.96 -0.93 -26.22
C PHE A 337 8.37 0.48 -26.30
N SER A 338 8.81 1.42 -25.46
CA SER A 338 8.28 2.80 -25.43
C SER A 338 8.89 3.72 -26.50
N THR A 339 10.08 3.41 -27.00
CA THR A 339 10.81 4.21 -28.00
C THR A 339 11.55 3.31 -28.98
N LYS A 340 11.76 3.75 -30.22
CA LYS A 340 12.58 3.02 -31.20
C LYS A 340 14.09 3.14 -30.91
N PRO A 341 14.91 2.14 -31.32
CA PRO A 341 14.50 0.85 -31.90
C PRO A 341 13.94 -0.12 -30.83
N HIS A 342 12.96 -0.95 -31.18
CA HIS A 342 12.43 -1.96 -30.25
C HIS A 342 13.32 -3.22 -30.29
N PRO A 343 13.56 -3.90 -29.14
CA PRO A 343 14.21 -5.22 -29.12
C PRO A 343 13.41 -6.22 -29.94
N LEU A 344 14.10 -7.21 -30.51
CA LEU A 344 13.47 -8.39 -31.08
C LEU A 344 12.82 -9.23 -29.97
N LYS A 345 11.88 -10.10 -30.33
CA LYS A 345 11.20 -10.98 -29.38
C LYS A 345 12.21 -11.82 -28.60
N GLU A 346 13.20 -12.37 -29.30
CA GLU A 346 14.24 -13.25 -28.75
C GLU A 346 15.19 -12.49 -27.81
N GLU A 347 15.51 -11.24 -28.12
CA GLU A 347 16.35 -10.38 -27.27
C GLU A 347 15.63 -10.02 -25.97
N PHE A 348 14.35 -9.65 -26.06
CA PHE A 348 13.52 -9.34 -24.90
C PHE A 348 13.29 -10.57 -24.01
N LEU A 349 12.89 -11.70 -24.60
CA LEU A 349 12.67 -12.95 -23.86
C LEU A 349 13.98 -13.55 -23.33
N GLY A 350 15.09 -13.39 -24.03
CA GLY A 350 16.41 -13.77 -23.54
C GLY A 350 16.82 -12.99 -22.28
N ALA A 351 16.55 -11.69 -22.24
CA ALA A 351 16.77 -10.90 -21.03
C ALA A 351 15.86 -11.31 -19.87
N TYR A 352 14.59 -11.62 -20.13
CA TYR A 352 13.66 -12.12 -19.12
C TYR A 352 14.05 -13.51 -18.61
N ALA A 353 14.53 -14.41 -19.47
CA ALA A 353 15.06 -15.70 -19.09
C ALA A 353 16.25 -15.54 -18.13
N ILE A 354 17.20 -14.64 -18.43
CA ILE A 354 18.33 -14.33 -17.54
C ILE A 354 17.86 -13.84 -16.17
N ILE A 355 16.85 -12.95 -16.12
CA ILE A 355 16.30 -12.45 -14.85
C ILE A 355 15.74 -13.61 -14.02
N ILE A 356 14.88 -14.44 -14.62
CA ILE A 356 14.22 -15.55 -13.93
C ILE A 356 15.23 -16.61 -13.50
N ASP A 357 16.16 -16.99 -14.36
CA ASP A 357 17.17 -18.00 -14.06
C ASP A 357 18.09 -17.54 -12.91
N ARG A 358 18.46 -16.25 -12.87
CA ARG A 358 19.19 -15.65 -11.73
C ARG A 358 18.37 -15.71 -10.45
N LEU A 359 17.07 -15.41 -10.49
CA LEU A 359 16.20 -15.50 -9.32
C LEU A 359 16.04 -16.95 -8.84
N ARG A 360 15.91 -17.91 -9.76
CA ARG A 360 15.85 -19.34 -9.44
C ARG A 360 17.16 -19.82 -8.82
N ASP A 361 18.31 -19.39 -9.35
CA ASP A 361 19.63 -19.68 -8.76
C ASP A 361 19.77 -19.11 -7.34
N LYS A 362 19.32 -17.87 -7.10
CA LYS A 362 19.51 -17.19 -5.81
C LYS A 362 18.45 -17.53 -4.76
N TYR A 363 17.21 -17.75 -5.15
CA TYR A 363 16.07 -17.92 -4.24
C TYR A 363 15.37 -19.29 -4.36
N GLY A 364 15.66 -20.08 -5.40
CA GLY A 364 15.00 -21.35 -5.68
C GLY A 364 13.55 -21.16 -6.17
N GLU A 365 12.66 -22.03 -5.69
CA GLU A 365 11.24 -22.12 -6.08
C GLU A 365 10.34 -21.00 -5.50
N VAL A 366 10.89 -19.83 -5.18
CA VAL A 366 10.10 -18.67 -4.75
C VAL A 366 9.13 -18.28 -5.86
N PRO A 367 7.83 -18.07 -5.61
CA PRO A 367 6.90 -17.55 -6.60
C PRO A 367 7.42 -16.30 -7.30
N ILE A 368 7.32 -16.25 -8.62
CA ILE A 368 7.66 -15.07 -9.44
C ILE A 368 6.40 -14.65 -10.19
N LEU A 369 5.98 -13.40 -10.04
CA LEU A 369 4.88 -12.80 -10.78
C LEU A 369 5.43 -11.83 -11.84
N CYS A 370 5.34 -12.18 -13.11
CA CYS A 370 5.64 -11.30 -14.22
C CYS A 370 4.41 -10.41 -14.52
N VAL A 371 4.59 -9.10 -14.42
CA VAL A 371 3.58 -8.07 -14.67
C VAL A 371 3.92 -7.33 -15.95
N ALA A 372 3.09 -7.51 -16.98
CA ALA A 372 3.25 -6.83 -18.26
C ALA A 372 2.43 -5.53 -18.36
N PRO A 373 2.79 -4.62 -19.28
CA PRO A 373 1.84 -3.61 -19.78
C PRO A 373 0.54 -4.26 -20.27
N ASN A 374 -0.55 -3.51 -20.32
CA ASN A 374 -1.88 -4.06 -20.62
C ASN A 374 -2.06 -4.58 -22.07
N ARG A 375 -1.14 -4.25 -22.99
CA ARG A 375 -1.16 -4.65 -24.40
C ARG A 375 0.21 -4.45 -25.06
N GLY A 376 0.35 -4.94 -26.29
CA GLY A 376 1.53 -4.76 -27.13
C GLY A 376 2.60 -5.85 -26.93
N PRO A 377 3.79 -5.70 -27.53
CA PRO A 377 4.77 -6.77 -27.62
C PRO A 377 5.15 -7.38 -26.26
N ALA A 378 5.39 -6.56 -25.23
CA ALA A 378 5.71 -7.07 -23.90
C ALA A 378 4.59 -7.94 -23.30
N PHE A 379 3.32 -7.58 -23.51
CA PHE A 379 2.17 -8.38 -23.06
C PHE A 379 2.16 -9.75 -23.77
N GLU A 380 2.20 -9.73 -25.10
CA GLU A 380 2.09 -10.94 -25.93
C GLU A 380 3.25 -11.88 -25.67
N TYR A 381 4.48 -11.34 -25.67
CA TYR A 381 5.69 -12.14 -25.52
C TYR A 381 5.79 -12.74 -24.11
N LEU A 382 5.48 -11.99 -23.05
CA LEU A 382 5.53 -12.51 -21.69
C LEU A 382 4.45 -13.54 -21.41
N GLN A 383 3.23 -13.34 -21.93
CA GLN A 383 2.15 -14.30 -21.77
C GLN A 383 2.53 -15.66 -22.39
N GLU A 384 3.06 -15.63 -23.61
CA GLU A 384 3.53 -16.82 -24.31
C GLU A 384 4.72 -17.45 -23.58
N PHE A 385 5.71 -16.65 -23.19
CA PHE A 385 6.93 -17.11 -22.53
C PHE A 385 6.65 -17.79 -21.19
N VAL A 386 5.83 -17.19 -20.32
CA VAL A 386 5.47 -17.79 -19.03
C VAL A 386 4.72 -19.12 -19.23
N ARG A 387 3.80 -19.18 -20.21
CA ARG A 387 3.09 -20.41 -20.56
C ARG A 387 4.05 -21.50 -21.07
N ALA A 388 4.99 -21.14 -21.95
CA ALA A 388 5.93 -22.06 -22.57
C ALA A 388 6.96 -22.62 -21.58
N ARG A 389 7.35 -21.83 -20.56
CA ARG A 389 8.29 -22.27 -19.52
C ARG A 389 7.75 -23.40 -18.62
N ALA A 390 6.43 -23.57 -18.53
CA ALA A 390 5.76 -24.59 -17.74
C ALA A 390 6.22 -24.67 -16.25
N ASP A 391 6.74 -23.56 -15.71
CA ASP A 391 7.17 -23.43 -14.32
C ASP A 391 5.95 -23.13 -13.44
N LYS A 392 5.63 -24.03 -12.50
CA LYS A 392 4.46 -23.94 -11.61
C LYS A 392 4.53 -22.78 -10.62
N LYS A 393 5.71 -22.18 -10.42
CA LYS A 393 5.97 -21.03 -9.55
C LYS A 393 6.22 -19.75 -10.36
N LEU A 394 5.97 -19.77 -11.67
CA LEU A 394 6.03 -18.61 -12.54
C LEU A 394 4.61 -18.21 -12.97
N PHE A 395 4.20 -17.02 -12.56
CA PHE A 395 2.88 -16.46 -12.79
C PHE A 395 2.98 -15.31 -13.79
N PHE A 396 1.91 -15.12 -14.57
CA PHE A 396 1.76 -14.00 -15.50
C PHE A 396 0.51 -13.21 -15.14
N THR A 397 0.64 -11.88 -15.18
CA THR A 397 -0.49 -10.96 -15.21
C THR A 397 -0.13 -9.71 -16.01
N ALA A 398 -1.12 -8.87 -16.24
CA ALA A 398 -0.94 -7.56 -16.83
C ALA A 398 -1.89 -6.58 -16.17
N TYR A 399 -1.55 -5.29 -16.26
CA TYR A 399 -2.49 -4.25 -15.82
C TYR A 399 -3.79 -4.33 -16.62
N LEU A 400 -4.92 -4.13 -15.94
CA LEU A 400 -6.21 -4.09 -16.61
C LEU A 400 -6.28 -2.86 -17.54
N GLN A 401 -6.83 -3.06 -18.73
CA GLN A 401 -7.04 -1.96 -19.66
C GLN A 401 -8.02 -0.95 -19.06
N GLY A 402 -7.63 0.33 -19.09
CA GLY A 402 -8.47 1.42 -18.54
C GLY A 402 -8.57 1.43 -17.02
N VAL A 403 -7.69 0.70 -16.31
CA VAL A 403 -7.73 0.62 -14.83
C VAL A 403 -7.59 2.00 -14.17
N TYR A 404 -6.80 2.90 -14.78
CA TYR A 404 -6.68 4.29 -14.38
C TYR A 404 -6.93 5.19 -15.61
N ASN A 405 -7.48 6.38 -15.36
CA ASN A 405 -7.79 7.36 -16.40
C ASN A 405 -6.55 8.16 -16.81
N SER A 406 -6.65 8.84 -17.95
CA SER A 406 -5.56 9.64 -18.50
C SER A 406 -5.52 11.08 -17.99
N ASP A 407 -6.23 11.38 -16.90
CA ASP A 407 -6.34 12.72 -16.31
C ASP A 407 -6.01 12.72 -14.81
N SER A 408 -7.01 12.49 -13.96
CA SER A 408 -6.99 12.60 -12.50
C SER A 408 -6.16 11.51 -11.82
N ASP A 409 -5.82 10.44 -12.52
CA ASP A 409 -4.91 9.38 -12.05
C ASP A 409 -3.46 9.58 -12.54
N LEU A 410 -3.16 10.64 -13.29
CA LEU A 410 -1.80 10.94 -13.77
C LEU A 410 -1.16 12.08 -12.99
N GLY A 411 0.11 11.89 -12.66
CA GLY A 411 1.04 12.89 -12.14
C GLY A 411 2.15 13.13 -13.17
N SER A 412 3.32 13.59 -12.72
CA SER A 412 4.33 14.19 -13.59
C SER A 412 4.73 13.31 -14.79
N VAL A 413 4.86 13.93 -15.96
CA VAL A 413 5.26 13.27 -17.22
C VAL A 413 4.34 12.07 -17.57
N GLY A 414 3.05 12.20 -17.27
CA GLY A 414 2.02 11.19 -17.55
C GLY A 414 2.19 9.87 -16.79
N HIS A 415 2.98 9.82 -15.73
CA HIS A 415 3.06 8.64 -14.86
C HIS A 415 1.87 8.58 -13.91
N PRO A 416 1.45 7.38 -13.43
CA PRO A 416 0.38 7.28 -12.45
C PRO A 416 0.72 8.04 -11.16
N ASN A 417 -0.18 8.94 -10.74
CA ASN A 417 -0.14 9.55 -9.42
C ASN A 417 -0.58 8.53 -8.35
N TYR A 418 -0.70 8.95 -7.09
CA TYR A 418 -1.12 8.06 -6.00
C TYR A 418 -2.44 7.31 -6.29
N SER A 419 -3.47 7.96 -6.83
CA SER A 419 -4.75 7.32 -7.19
C SER A 419 -4.53 6.24 -8.26
N GLY A 420 -3.77 6.57 -9.31
CA GLY A 420 -3.40 5.60 -10.34
C GLY A 420 -2.62 4.41 -9.78
N GLN A 421 -1.66 4.64 -8.89
CA GLN A 421 -0.88 3.59 -8.23
C GLN A 421 -1.73 2.71 -7.30
N GLN A 422 -2.72 3.27 -6.60
CA GLN A 422 -3.69 2.49 -5.81
C GLN A 422 -4.48 1.54 -6.72
N LYS A 423 -4.96 2.04 -7.86
CA LYS A 423 -5.67 1.23 -8.87
C LYS A 423 -4.78 0.12 -9.41
N LEU A 424 -3.50 0.40 -9.69
CA LEU A 424 -2.52 -0.64 -10.05
C LEU A 424 -2.37 -1.68 -8.95
N ALA A 425 -2.19 -1.28 -7.70
CA ALA A 425 -2.09 -2.19 -6.57
C ALA A 425 -3.31 -3.11 -6.43
N MET A 426 -4.52 -2.57 -6.60
CA MET A 426 -5.77 -3.34 -6.54
C MET A 426 -5.85 -4.44 -7.61
N THR A 427 -5.21 -4.26 -8.76
CA THR A 427 -5.16 -5.32 -9.80
C THR A 427 -4.18 -6.44 -9.49
N LEU A 428 -3.14 -6.16 -8.71
CA LEU A 428 -2.05 -7.12 -8.45
C LEU A 428 -2.22 -7.91 -7.14
N ILE A 429 -2.92 -7.33 -6.15
CA ILE A 429 -3.18 -7.96 -4.85
C ILE A 429 -3.76 -9.39 -4.98
N PRO A 430 -4.78 -9.66 -5.82
CA PRO A 430 -5.34 -11.01 -5.95
C PRO A 430 -4.33 -12.05 -6.49
N TYR A 431 -3.46 -11.65 -7.42
CA TYR A 431 -2.42 -12.53 -7.96
C TYR A 431 -1.37 -12.87 -6.91
N ILE A 432 -0.95 -11.88 -6.13
CA ILE A 432 0.01 -12.09 -5.03
C ILE A 432 -0.61 -12.99 -3.95
N SER A 433 -1.89 -12.77 -3.60
CA SER A 433 -2.64 -13.64 -2.70
C SER A 433 -2.67 -15.08 -3.21
N THR A 434 -2.97 -15.29 -4.50
CA THR A 434 -2.99 -16.62 -5.12
C THR A 434 -1.62 -17.29 -5.10
N ALA A 435 -0.55 -16.57 -5.45
CA ALA A 435 0.80 -17.10 -5.54
C ALA A 435 1.41 -17.45 -4.18
N THR A 436 1.03 -16.72 -3.12
CA THR A 436 1.60 -16.85 -1.76
C THR A 436 0.69 -17.59 -0.78
N GLY A 437 -0.61 -17.71 -1.08
CA GLY A 437 -1.64 -18.17 -0.15
C GLY A 437 -1.99 -17.14 0.94
N TRP A 438 -1.51 -15.89 0.85
CA TRP A 438 -1.85 -14.87 1.83
C TRP A 438 -3.28 -14.41 1.66
N ALA A 439 -4.07 -14.46 2.73
CA ALA A 439 -5.48 -14.09 2.69
C ALA A 439 -5.70 -12.64 2.27
N LEU A 440 -6.70 -12.43 1.42
CA LEU A 440 -7.28 -11.11 1.20
C LEU A 440 -7.96 -10.65 2.50
N THR A 441 -7.82 -9.36 2.79
CA THR A 441 -8.43 -8.71 3.95
C THR A 441 -9.30 -7.54 3.50
N GLY A 442 -10.26 -7.12 4.31
CA GLY A 442 -11.05 -5.91 4.08
C GLY A 442 -10.27 -4.61 4.38
N LYS A 443 -8.93 -4.66 4.49
CA LYS A 443 -8.12 -3.48 4.77
C LYS A 443 -8.10 -2.52 3.57
N PRO A 444 -8.02 -1.20 3.81
CA PRO A 444 -7.84 -0.24 2.74
C PRO A 444 -6.54 -0.48 1.95
N VAL A 445 -6.63 -0.34 0.63
CA VAL A 445 -5.46 -0.35 -0.28
C VAL A 445 -4.90 1.07 -0.34
N ARG A 446 -3.96 1.38 0.56
CA ARG A 446 -3.43 2.74 0.75
C ARG A 446 -1.95 2.77 0.98
#